data_AF-A0A1G5D5P1-F1
#
_entry.id   AF-A0A1G5D5P1-F1
#
_cell.length_a   1.000
_cell.length_b   1.000
_cell.length_c   1.000
_cell.angle_alpha   90.00
_cell.angle_beta   90.00
_cell.angle_gamma   90.00
#
_symmetry.space_group_name_H-M   'P 1'
#
loop_
_entity.id
_entity.type
_entity.pdbx_description
1 polymer ?
#
loop_
_entity_poly.entity_id
_entity_poly.type
_entity_poly.pdbx_seq_one_letter_code
_entity_poly.pdbx_strand_id
1 'polypeptide(L)' 'MRSEDDIRKKLTEEIDSYLTCPKFTVEEHAHNVSMLAWVLDVSDNELSNMIKESEMSFGDIHGNSISEDNMDDIFSDF' A
#
# COMPACT_ATOMS: atom_id res chain seq x y z
N MET A 1 23.91 -0.36 15.38
CA MET A 1 22.50 0.04 15.53
C MET A 1 21.97 0.36 14.14
N ARG A 2 20.77 -0.10 13.76
CA ARG A 2 20.12 0.34 12.51
C ARG A 2 19.70 1.79 12.68
N SER A 3 19.79 2.58 11.61
CA SER A 3 19.28 3.96 11.63
C SER A 3 17.76 3.97 11.49
N GLU A 4 17.13 5.07 11.89
CA GLU A 4 15.68 5.26 11.71
C GLU A 4 15.28 5.18 10.22
N ASP A 5 16.11 5.74 9.34
CA ASP A 5 15.92 5.68 7.88
C ASP A 5 15.93 4.24 7.36
N ASP A 6 16.80 3.37 7.90
CA ASP A 6 16.84 1.96 7.53
C ASP A 6 15.54 1.24 7.95
N ILE A 7 14.98 1.60 9.11
CA ILE A 7 13.74 1.02 9.64
C ILE A 7 12.55 1.51 8.81
N ARG A 8 12.53 2.79 8.43
CA ARG A 8 11.50 3.37 7.56
C ARG A 8 11.50 2.73 6.18
N LYS A 9 12.68 2.54 5.58
CA LYS A 9 12.80 1.80 4.32
C LYS A 9 12.26 0.38 4.45
N LYS A 10 12.58 -0.30 5.56
CA LYS A 10 12.11 -1.67 5.80
C LYS A 10 10.59 -1.74 5.99
N LEU A 11 9.97 -0.73 6.61
CA LEU A 11 8.52 -0.62 6.72
C LEU A 11 7.86 -0.55 5.34
N THR A 12 8.38 0.27 4.42
CA THR A 12 7.89 0.35 3.04
C THR A 12 8.01 -0.99 2.32
N GLU A 13 9.16 -1.68 2.43
CA GLU A 13 9.35 -3.00 1.82
C GLU A 13 8.36 -4.05 2.35
N GLU A 14 8.03 -4.03 3.66
CA GLU A 14 7.05 -4.95 4.24
C GLU A 14 5.61 -4.59 3.85
N ILE A 15 5.28 -3.30 3.67
CA ILE A 15 3.98 -2.86 3.13
C ILE A 15 3.82 -3.39 1.70
N ASP A 16 4.83 -3.20 0.85
CA ASP A 16 4.80 -3.68 -0.53
C ASP A 16 4.69 -5.21 -0.59
N SER A 17 5.42 -5.91 0.29
CA SER A 17 5.35 -7.37 0.42
C SER A 17 3.98 -7.81 0.91
N TYR A 18 3.40 -7.13 1.90
CA TYR A 18 2.05 -7.40 2.40
C TYR A 18 0.99 -7.30 1.29
N LEU A 19 1.10 -6.31 0.41
CA LEU A 19 0.15 -6.06 -0.67
C LEU A 19 0.29 -7.03 -1.86
N THR A 20 1.48 -7.58 -2.10
CA THR A 20 1.79 -8.41 -3.29
C THR A 20 1.87 -9.91 -3.00
N CYS A 21 1.89 -10.28 -1.71
CA CYS A 21 2.08 -11.63 -1.23
C CYS A 21 0.85 -12.55 -1.43
N PRO A 22 1.04 -13.83 -1.80
CA PRO A 22 -0.03 -14.83 -1.75
C PRO A 22 -0.34 -15.24 -0.29
N LYS A 23 -1.65 -15.40 0.03
CA LYS A 23 -2.29 -15.63 1.35
C LYS A 23 -1.49 -16.27 2.51
N PHE A 24 -0.54 -17.16 2.26
CA PHE A 24 0.17 -17.90 3.31
C PHE A 24 1.24 -17.10 4.06
N THR A 25 1.80 -16.03 3.47
CA THR A 25 2.80 -15.17 4.14
C THR A 25 2.24 -13.79 4.51
N VAL A 26 0.95 -13.55 4.27
CA VAL A 26 0.30 -12.24 4.53
C VAL A 26 0.30 -11.91 6.02
N GLU A 27 0.07 -12.89 6.90
CA GLU A 27 0.05 -12.68 8.35
C GLU A 27 1.42 -12.24 8.90
N GLU A 28 2.51 -12.79 8.36
CA GLU A 28 3.87 -12.42 8.75
C GLU A 28 4.18 -10.98 8.35
N HIS A 29 3.88 -10.60 7.11
CA HIS A 29 4.09 -9.23 6.64
C HIS A 29 3.20 -8.22 7.39
N ALA A 30 1.94 -8.56 7.68
CA ALA A 30 1.05 -7.72 8.48
C ALA A 30 1.62 -7.48 9.89
N HIS A 31 2.13 -8.54 10.53
CA HIS A 31 2.78 -8.43 11.83
C HIS A 31 4.02 -7.53 11.78
N ASN A 32 4.88 -7.72 10.77
CA ASN A 32 6.09 -6.93 10.59
C ASN A 32 5.78 -5.45 10.36
N VAL A 33 4.77 -5.14 9.55
CA VAL A 33 4.30 -3.76 9.31
C VAL A 33 3.88 -3.11 10.63
N SER A 34 3.05 -3.79 11.45
CA SER A 34 2.62 -3.26 12.74
C SER A 34 3.79 -3.01 13.70
N MET A 35 4.75 -3.95 13.77
CA MET A 35 5.92 -3.81 14.64
C MET A 35 6.85 -2.67 14.22
N LEU A 36 7.08 -2.50 12.92
CA LEU A 36 7.94 -1.45 12.39
C LEU A 36 7.29 -0.06 12.53
N ALA A 37 5.98 0.05 12.30
CA ALA A 37 5.23 1.28 12.52
C ALA A 37 5.29 1.70 14.00
N TRP A 38 5.14 0.75 14.93
CA TRP A 38 5.25 1.02 16.36
C TRP A 38 6.64 1.50 16.77
N VAL A 39 7.70 0.89 16.23
CA VAL A 39 9.09 1.31 16.50
C VAL A 39 9.38 2.73 16.00
N LEU A 40 8.73 3.14 14.91
CA LEU A 40 8.88 4.47 14.31
C LEU A 40 7.90 5.51 14.88
N ASP A 41 7.08 5.14 15.86
CA ASP A 41 5.99 5.99 16.41
C ASP A 41 5.04 6.52 15.31
N VAL A 42 4.86 5.73 14.26
CA VAL A 42 3.95 6.04 13.14
C VAL A 42 2.52 5.81 13.62
N SER A 43 1.69 6.84 13.52
CA SER A 43 0.27 6.73 13.88
C SER A 43 -0.49 5.81 12.92
N ASP A 44 -1.58 5.20 13.40
CA ASP A 44 -2.46 4.36 12.56
C ASP A 44 -2.95 5.10 11.28
N ASN A 45 -3.19 6.41 11.39
CA ASN A 45 -3.59 7.25 10.25
C ASN A 45 -2.46 7.40 9.22
N GLU A 46 -1.23 7.62 9.69
CA GLU A 46 -0.06 7.76 8.81
C GLU A 46 0.27 6.41 8.15
N LEU A 47 0.22 5.32 8.91
CA LEU A 47 0.39 3.97 8.38
C LEU A 47 -0.69 3.64 7.33
N SER A 48 -1.95 4.02 7.58
CA SER A 48 -3.03 3.84 6.61
C SER A 48 -2.78 4.61 5.31
N ASN A 49 -2.24 5.83 5.39
CA ASN A 49 -1.89 6.62 4.21
C ASN A 49 -0.74 5.96 3.44
N MET A 50 0.30 5.49 4.13
CA MET A 50 1.42 4.79 3.49
C MET A 50 0.96 3.53 2.73
N ILE A 51 0.04 2.75 3.32
CA ILE A 51 -0.53 1.57 2.65
C ILE A 51 -1.30 1.98 1.39
N LYS A 52 -2.15 3.01 1.46
CA LYS A 52 -2.91 3.52 0.31
C LYS A 52 -2.01 4.03 -0.81
N GLU A 53 -0.93 4.73 -0.45
CA GLU A 53 0.06 5.22 -1.42
C GLU A 53 0.74 4.05 -2.15
N SER A 54 1.14 2.99 -1.43
CA SER A 54 1.65 1.76 -2.04
C SER A 54 0.59 1.08 -2.91
N GLU A 55 -0.66 0.97 -2.47
CA GLU A 55 -1.77 0.39 -3.25
C GLU A 55 -2.01 1.15 -4.56
N MET A 56 -2.00 2.48 -4.54
CA MET A 56 -2.10 3.33 -5.73
C MET A 56 -0.94 3.08 -6.70
N SER A 57 0.29 2.95 -6.17
CA SER A 57 1.46 2.62 -6.97
C SER A 57 1.33 1.28 -7.69
N PHE A 58 0.70 0.27 -7.08
CA PHE A 58 0.39 -1.01 -7.75
C PHE A 58 -0.80 -0.91 -8.71
N GLY A 59 -1.82 -0.12 -8.38
CA GLY A 59 -3.02 0.09 -9.19
C GLY A 59 -2.74 0.76 -10.54
N ASP A 60 -1.81 1.72 -10.56
CA ASP A 60 -1.35 2.36 -11.80
C ASP A 60 -0.55 1.41 -12.70
N ILE A 61 0.18 0.46 -12.13
CA ILE A 61 0.94 -0.57 -12.89
C ILE A 61 -0.01 -1.62 -13.50
N HIS A 62 -1.14 -1.91 -12.85
CA HIS A 62 -2.16 -2.85 -13.32
C HIS A 62 -3.26 -2.24 -14.20
N GLY A 63 -3.16 -0.95 -14.55
CA GLY A 63 -4.06 -0.31 -15.51
C GLY A 63 -5.50 -0.19 -15.02
N ASN A 64 -5.71 -0.01 -13.72
CA ASN A 64 -7.04 0.25 -13.17
C ASN A 64 -7.19 1.71 -12.72
N SER A 65 -6.68 2.63 -13.54
CA SER A 65 -7.19 4.00 -13.56
C SER A 65 -8.59 3.92 -14.18
N ILE A 66 -9.63 3.84 -13.34
CA ILE A 66 -10.95 4.28 -13.78
C ILE A 66 -10.79 5.78 -13.98
N SER A 67 -10.43 6.17 -15.19
CA SER A 67 -10.60 7.54 -15.67
C SER A 67 -12.08 7.86 -15.50
N GLU A 68 -12.39 8.81 -14.62
CA GLU A 68 -13.74 9.37 -14.42
C GLU A 68 -14.31 10.01 -15.70
N ASP A 69 -13.55 10.04 -16.80
CA ASP A 69 -13.92 10.65 -18.08
C ASP A 69 -14.83 9.81 -18.98
N ASN A 70 -15.22 8.58 -18.61
CA ASN A 70 -15.94 7.65 -19.51
C ASN A 70 -17.35 7.20 -19.05
N MET A 71 -18.04 7.94 -18.18
CA MET A 71 -19.46 7.65 -17.90
C MET A 71 -20.44 8.27 -18.91
N ASP A 72 -20.01 9.27 -19.69
CA ASP A 72 -20.90 9.97 -20.63
C ASP A 72 -21.03 9.26 -22.00
N ASP A 73 -20.07 8.42 -22.39
CA ASP A 73 -20.10 7.70 -23.68
C ASP A 73 -20.93 6.40 -23.68
N ILE A 74 -21.40 5.94 -22.50
CA ILE A 74 -22.21 4.70 -22.39
C ILE A 74 -23.70 4.95 -22.66
N PHE A 75 -24.17 6.19 -22.52
CA PHE A 75 -25.59 6.54 -22.69
C PHE A 75 -25.91 7.27 -23.99
N SER A 76 -24.95 7.44 -24.92
CA SER A 76 -25.23 8.08 -26.21
C SER A 76 -25.85 7.15 -27.26
N ASP A 77 -25.88 5.83 -27.00
CA ASP A 77 -26.38 4.81 -27.92
C ASP A 77 -27.77 4.23 -27.52
N PHE A 78 -28.54 4.94 -26.69
CA PHE A 78 -29.94 4.59 -26.37
C PHE A 78 -30.93 5.74 -26.64
#